data_AF-A0AAD7ZV44-F1
#
_entry.id   AF-A0AAD7ZV44-F1
#
_cell.length_a   1.000
_cell.length_b   1.000
_cell.length_c   1.000
_cell.angle_alpha   90.00
_cell.angle_beta   90.00
_cell.angle_gamma   90.00
#
_symmetry.space_group_name_H-M   'P 1'
#
loop_
_entity.id
_entity.type
_entity.pdbx_description
1 polymer ?
#
loop_
_entity_poly.entity_id
_entity_poly.type
_entity_poly.pdbx_seq_one_letter_code
_entity_poly.pdbx_strand_id
1 'polypeptide(L)'
;VYKSLNIVTNKVTEEERRLAPHHLLDIVDPLQRFTVMDFRNRALPIIEDLMKIGKLPVIVGGTNYYIESLLWRILIEDSSEELKQENKSPIGSVDSKLESVDRKRIKLEDVEVDILDEAALEKISSQKLYEKLKSIDPDMADQLHPNNKRKIISI
;
A
#
# COMPACT_ATOMS: atom_id res chain seq x y z
N VAL A 1 -18.31 8.97 3.27
CA VAL A 1 -17.91 10.38 2.97
C VAL A 1 -19.07 11.20 2.39
N TYR A 2 -19.69 10.81 1.27
CA TYR A 2 -20.77 11.57 0.64
C TYR A 2 -22.05 11.66 1.47
N LYS A 3 -22.71 12.82 1.48
CA LYS A 3 -23.98 13.06 2.17
C LYS A 3 -25.13 12.26 1.57
N SER A 4 -26.14 11.96 2.39
CA SER A 4 -27.46 11.40 2.00
C SER A 4 -27.49 10.02 1.30
N LEU A 5 -26.34 9.46 0.91
CA LEU A 5 -26.24 8.13 0.28
C LEU A 5 -26.19 6.98 1.30
N ASN A 6 -27.10 6.96 2.28
CA ASN A 6 -26.95 6.09 3.46
C ASN A 6 -27.10 4.60 3.16
N ILE A 7 -28.14 4.22 2.40
CA ILE A 7 -28.46 2.82 2.10
C ILE A 7 -27.39 2.19 1.19
N VAL A 8 -27.08 2.85 0.08
CA VAL A 8 -26.16 2.31 -0.95
C VAL A 8 -24.72 2.22 -0.45
N THR A 9 -24.32 3.08 0.49
CA THR A 9 -22.96 3.05 1.06
C THR A 9 -22.90 2.37 2.42
N ASN A 10 -23.96 1.64 2.80
CA ASN A 10 -24.08 0.89 4.06
C ASN A 10 -23.61 1.72 5.28
N LYS A 11 -24.04 2.97 5.36
CA LYS A 11 -23.58 3.86 6.44
C LYS A 11 -24.17 3.42 7.76
N VAL A 12 -23.34 3.53 8.78
CA VAL A 12 -23.72 3.47 10.18
C VAL A 12 -24.94 4.37 10.46
N THR A 13 -25.90 3.81 11.18
CA THR A 13 -27.16 4.46 11.54
C THR A 13 -26.94 5.58 12.55
N GLU A 14 -27.91 6.47 12.72
CA GLU A 14 -27.81 7.54 13.73
C GLU A 14 -27.71 6.98 15.15
N GLU A 15 -28.32 5.83 15.42
CA GLU A 15 -28.27 5.20 16.75
C GLU A 15 -26.86 4.70 17.07
N GLU A 16 -26.23 4.02 16.12
CA GLU A 16 -24.85 3.53 16.26
C GLU A 16 -23.84 4.68 16.28
N ARG A 17 -24.07 5.77 15.53
CA ARG A 17 -23.23 6.98 15.57
C ARG A 17 -23.21 7.66 16.94
N ARG A 18 -24.23 7.46 17.78
CA ARG A 18 -24.24 8.00 19.16
C ARG A 18 -23.31 7.24 20.10
N LEU A 19 -22.91 6.01 19.77
CA LEU A 19 -22.02 5.20 20.61
C LEU A 19 -20.58 5.69 20.60
N ALA A 20 -20.14 6.27 19.47
CA ALA A 20 -18.79 6.81 19.33
C ALA A 20 -18.77 7.99 18.34
N PRO A 21 -17.95 9.04 18.56
CA PRO A 21 -17.77 10.10 17.59
C PRO A 21 -17.20 9.56 16.28
N HIS A 22 -17.89 9.82 15.16
CA HIS A 22 -17.42 9.45 13.82
C HIS A 22 -16.95 10.71 13.08
N HIS A 23 -15.75 10.64 12.51
CA HIS A 23 -15.17 11.70 11.70
C HIS A 23 -15.28 11.37 10.20
N LEU A 24 -15.21 12.39 9.33
CA LEU A 24 -15.24 12.26 7.86
C LEU A 24 -16.48 11.54 7.28
N LEU A 25 -17.57 11.54 8.04
CA LEU A 25 -18.86 11.01 7.63
C LEU A 25 -19.78 12.16 7.21
N ASP A 26 -20.46 12.02 6.06
CA ASP A 26 -21.38 13.03 5.52
C ASP A 26 -20.77 14.44 5.33
N ILE A 27 -19.50 14.50 4.90
CA ILE A 27 -18.76 15.76 4.77
C ILE A 27 -18.78 16.36 3.36
N VAL A 28 -19.11 15.58 2.32
CA VAL A 28 -18.99 15.99 0.91
C VAL A 28 -20.31 15.81 0.18
N ASP A 29 -20.64 16.74 -0.71
CA ASP A 29 -21.81 16.61 -1.58
C ASP A 29 -21.60 15.49 -2.63
N PRO A 30 -22.59 14.62 -2.92
CA PRO A 30 -22.44 13.56 -3.91
C PRO A 30 -21.95 14.00 -5.30
N LEU A 31 -22.17 15.27 -5.70
CA LEU A 31 -21.73 15.82 -6.98
C LEU A 31 -20.27 16.29 -6.97
N GLN A 32 -19.66 16.40 -5.80
CA GLN A 32 -18.26 16.80 -5.67
C GLN A 32 -17.34 15.60 -5.78
N ARG A 33 -16.17 15.79 -6.41
CA ARG A 33 -15.13 14.77 -6.38
C ARG A 33 -14.49 14.72 -4.99
N PHE A 34 -14.22 13.51 -4.53
CA PHE A 34 -13.45 13.27 -3.32
C PHE A 34 -12.31 12.30 -3.64
N THR A 35 -11.08 12.75 -3.42
CA THR A 35 -9.86 12.01 -3.74
C THR A 35 -9.19 11.48 -2.48
N VAL A 36 -8.19 10.61 -2.67
CA VAL A 36 -7.34 10.14 -1.58
C VAL A 36 -6.57 11.27 -0.90
N MET A 37 -6.20 12.32 -1.66
CA MET A 37 -5.53 13.50 -1.13
C MET A 37 -6.47 14.31 -0.25
N ASP A 38 -7.72 14.47 -0.66
CA ASP A 38 -8.74 15.12 0.16
C ASP A 38 -8.96 14.37 1.48
N PHE A 39 -8.97 13.03 1.42
CA PHE A 39 -9.06 12.20 2.62
C PHE A 39 -7.85 12.41 3.54
N ARG A 40 -6.63 12.23 3.03
CA ARG A 40 -5.39 12.38 3.80
C ARG A 40 -5.31 13.75 4.48
N ASN A 41 -5.52 14.82 3.71
CA ASN A 41 -5.40 16.19 4.19
C ASN A 41 -6.47 16.55 5.23
N ARG A 42 -7.63 15.89 5.22
CA ARG A 42 -8.67 16.08 6.24
C ARG A 42 -8.52 15.14 7.43
N ALA A 43 -7.98 13.93 7.24
CA ALA A 43 -7.82 12.93 8.28
C ALA A 43 -6.65 13.24 9.22
N LEU A 44 -5.50 13.63 8.68
CA LEU A 44 -4.29 13.87 9.48
C LEU A 44 -4.50 14.91 10.60
N PRO A 45 -5.10 16.10 10.35
CA PRO A 45 -5.35 17.06 11.42
C PRO A 45 -6.26 16.50 12.53
N ILE A 46 -7.28 15.72 12.16
CA ILE A 46 -8.20 15.10 13.12
C ILE A 46 -7.47 14.09 13.99
N ILE A 47 -6.64 13.25 13.39
CA ILE A 47 -5.84 12.25 14.08
C ILE A 47 -4.89 12.94 15.07
N GLU A 48 -4.18 13.98 14.63
CA GLU A 48 -3.29 14.77 15.48
C GLU A 48 -4.02 15.42 16.65
N ASP A 49 -5.17 16.02 16.41
CA ASP A 49 -5.94 16.69 17.46
C ASP A 49 -6.51 15.71 18.48
N LEU A 50 -6.97 14.54 18.04
CA LEU A 50 -7.40 13.46 18.93
C LEU A 50 -6.23 12.96 19.80
N MET A 51 -5.05 12.77 19.21
CA MET A 51 -3.86 12.36 19.96
C MET A 51 -3.44 13.41 20.99
N LYS A 52 -3.50 14.71 20.64
CA LYS A 52 -3.17 15.81 21.56
C LYS A 52 -4.06 15.82 22.80
N ILE A 53 -5.34 15.46 22.67
CA ILE A 53 -6.28 15.38 23.79
C ILE A 53 -6.27 14.00 24.50
N GLY A 54 -5.29 13.15 24.19
CA GLY A 54 -5.13 11.83 24.82
C GLY A 54 -6.15 10.79 24.39
N LYS A 55 -6.83 10.98 23.25
CA LYS A 55 -7.75 9.99 22.67
C LYS A 55 -7.06 9.17 21.60
N LEU A 56 -7.32 7.87 21.59
CA LEU A 56 -6.80 6.95 20.56
C LEU A 56 -7.66 7.07 19.28
N PRO A 57 -7.10 7.52 18.14
CA PRO A 57 -7.81 7.53 16.87
C PRO A 57 -7.96 6.09 16.35
N VAL A 58 -9.17 5.72 15.93
CA VAL A 58 -9.46 4.42 15.30
C VAL A 58 -9.96 4.68 13.89
N ILE A 59 -9.24 4.14 12.90
CA ILE A 59 -9.61 4.23 11.49
C ILE A 59 -10.34 2.95 11.13
N VAL A 60 -11.56 3.07 10.60
CA VAL A 60 -12.44 1.94 10.27
C VAL A 60 -12.85 2.00 8.80
N GLY A 61 -12.80 0.86 8.13
CA GLY A 61 -13.18 0.71 6.73
C GLY A 61 -12.15 1.24 5.74
N GLY A 62 -12.64 1.67 4.57
CA GLY A 62 -11.82 2.15 3.47
C GLY A 62 -11.24 1.03 2.60
N THR A 63 -10.67 1.42 1.46
CA THR A 63 -9.80 0.54 0.67
C THR A 63 -8.38 0.69 1.21
N ASN A 64 -7.53 -0.35 1.12
CA ASN A 64 -6.12 -0.28 1.56
C ASN A 64 -5.41 0.98 1.05
N TYR A 65 -5.70 1.38 -0.18
CA TYR A 65 -5.20 2.62 -0.77
C TYR A 65 -5.40 3.89 0.09
N TYR A 66 -6.56 4.07 0.72
CA TYR A 66 -6.81 5.22 1.59
C TYR A 66 -6.04 5.11 2.91
N ILE A 67 -5.88 3.90 3.45
CA ILE A 67 -5.11 3.67 4.68
C ILE A 67 -3.61 3.90 4.41
N GLU A 68 -3.11 3.37 3.30
CA GLU A 68 -1.73 3.56 2.85
C GLU A 68 -1.38 5.03 2.69
N SER A 69 -2.31 5.87 2.21
CA SER A 69 -2.09 7.32 2.11
C SER A 69 -1.81 8.02 3.45
N LEU A 70 -2.27 7.45 4.56
CA LEU A 70 -2.03 7.99 5.90
C LEU A 70 -0.72 7.47 6.49
N LEU A 71 -0.34 6.24 6.14
CA LEU A 71 0.83 5.56 6.68
C LEU A 71 2.12 5.93 5.92
N TRP A 72 2.04 6.14 4.60
CA TRP A 72 3.20 6.29 3.72
C TRP A 72 3.18 7.68 3.07
N ARG A 73 4.24 8.47 3.29
CA ARG A 73 4.40 9.79 2.66
C ARG A 73 4.73 9.72 1.16
N ILE A 74 5.14 8.54 0.66
CA ILE A 74 5.77 8.35 -0.65
C ILE A 74 4.75 8.12 -1.77
N LEU A 75 3.57 7.57 -1.47
CA LEU A 75 2.63 7.13 -2.51
C LEU A 75 1.86 8.26 -3.19
N ILE A 76 2.01 9.50 -2.71
CA ILE A 76 1.30 10.63 -3.30
C ILE A 76 2.24 11.82 -3.36
N GLU A 77 2.97 11.90 -4.47
CA GLU A 77 3.77 13.07 -4.84
C GLU A 77 2.84 14.26 -5.05
N ASP A 78 3.07 15.33 -4.30
CA ASP A 78 2.49 16.63 -4.60
C ASP A 78 3.15 17.13 -5.88
N SER A 79 2.50 16.95 -7.03
CA SER A 79 2.99 17.39 -8.35
C SER A 79 3.08 18.93 -8.50
N SER A 80 3.12 19.68 -7.40
CA SER A 80 3.05 21.15 -7.38
C SER A 80 4.36 21.86 -7.01
N GLU A 81 5.47 21.17 -6.76
CA GLU A 81 6.74 21.85 -6.43
C GLU A 81 7.81 21.89 -7.54
N GLU A 82 7.50 21.46 -8.78
CA GLU A 82 8.44 21.55 -9.90
C GLU A 82 7.87 22.30 -11.10
N LEU A 83 7.66 23.61 -10.95
CA LEU A 83 7.58 24.54 -12.08
C LEU A 83 8.39 25.81 -11.81
N LYS A 84 9.71 25.65 -11.68
CA LYS A 84 10.68 26.71 -11.94
C LYS A 84 11.86 26.16 -12.75
N GLN A 85 11.83 26.48 -14.05
CA GLN A 85 12.93 26.46 -15.04
C GLN A 85 13.50 25.07 -15.38
N GLU A 86 13.67 24.63 -16.63
CA GLU A 86 13.77 25.32 -17.92
C GLU A 86 13.56 24.33 -19.08
N ASN A 87 13.21 24.89 -20.24
CA ASN A 87 12.89 24.25 -21.51
C ASN A 87 13.92 23.23 -22.04
N LYS A 88 13.44 22.07 -22.51
CA LYS A 88 13.73 21.50 -23.84
C LYS A 88 12.81 20.32 -24.16
N SER A 89 11.83 20.59 -25.01
CA SER A 89 11.21 19.63 -25.94
C SER A 89 11.76 19.96 -27.35
N PRO A 90 11.84 19.04 -28.34
CA PRO A 90 10.73 18.14 -28.67
C PRO A 90 11.05 16.72 -29.20
N ILE A 91 10.16 15.79 -28.80
CA ILE A 91 9.40 14.83 -29.63
C ILE A 91 10.16 13.97 -30.67
N GLY A 92 10.12 12.65 -30.45
CA GLY A 92 10.09 11.60 -31.49
C GLY A 92 9.44 10.35 -30.89
N SER A 93 8.13 10.20 -31.02
CA SER A 93 7.48 9.28 -31.98
C SER A 93 7.92 7.81 -31.84
N VAL A 94 6.95 6.99 -31.38
CA VAL A 94 6.64 5.66 -31.93
C VAL A 94 7.74 4.59 -31.73
N ASP A 95 7.51 3.58 -30.90
CA ASP A 95 6.97 2.32 -31.42
C ASP A 95 6.75 1.23 -30.37
N SER A 96 5.74 0.44 -30.68
CA SER A 96 5.54 -0.93 -30.23
C SER A 96 6.84 -1.75 -30.18
N LYS A 97 7.25 -2.21 -28.99
CA LYS A 97 8.00 -3.45 -28.73
C LYS A 97 8.33 -3.57 -27.24
N LEU A 98 7.50 -4.32 -26.52
CA LEU A 98 7.88 -4.89 -25.23
C LEU A 98 8.70 -6.16 -25.54
N GLU A 99 9.97 -5.99 -25.89
CA GLU A 99 10.92 -7.12 -25.91
C GLU A 99 11.27 -7.50 -24.47
N SER A 100 11.03 -8.78 -24.17
CA SER A 100 11.58 -9.62 -23.10
C SER A 100 12.33 -8.91 -21.96
N VAL A 101 11.62 -8.70 -20.85
CA VAL A 101 12.26 -8.49 -19.54
C VAL A 101 13.04 -9.75 -19.17
N ASP A 102 14.36 -9.61 -19.05
CA ASP A 102 15.31 -10.64 -18.66
C ASP A 102 14.86 -11.35 -17.38
N ARG A 103 14.34 -12.57 -17.54
CA ARG A 103 14.00 -13.49 -16.45
C ARG A 103 15.31 -13.93 -15.80
N LYS A 104 15.62 -13.41 -14.60
CA LYS A 104 16.71 -13.95 -13.77
C LYS A 104 16.37 -15.38 -13.34
N ARG A 105 16.77 -16.36 -14.17
CA ARG A 105 16.73 -17.80 -13.88
C ARG A 105 17.80 -18.15 -12.87
N ILE A 106 17.43 -18.88 -11.82
CA ILE A 106 18.38 -19.41 -10.84
C ILE A 106 18.37 -20.94 -10.95
N LYS A 107 19.54 -21.54 -11.17
CA LYS A 107 19.73 -22.99 -11.15
C LYS A 107 20.02 -23.41 -9.70
N LEU A 108 19.14 -24.19 -9.10
CA LEU A 108 19.49 -25.11 -8.01
C LEU A 108 19.20 -26.54 -8.49
N GLU A 109 20.17 -27.42 -8.28
CA GLU A 109 20.26 -28.82 -8.71
C GLU A 109 18.91 -29.48 -9.08
N ASP A 110 18.72 -29.66 -10.39
CA ASP A 110 17.72 -30.45 -11.13
C ASP A 110 16.22 -30.19 -10.91
N VAL A 111 15.83 -29.04 -10.32
CA VAL A 111 14.44 -28.57 -10.40
C VAL A 111 14.40 -27.10 -10.75
N GLU A 112 13.89 -26.77 -11.94
CA GLU A 112 13.51 -25.40 -12.30
C GLU A 112 12.35 -24.96 -11.40
N VAL A 113 12.66 -24.25 -10.32
CA VAL A 113 11.66 -23.68 -9.43
C VAL A 113 11.52 -22.20 -9.73
N ASP A 114 10.34 -21.80 -10.16
CA ASP A 114 9.98 -20.39 -10.26
C ASP A 114 9.94 -19.80 -8.84
N ILE A 115 10.65 -18.69 -8.63
CA ILE A 115 10.71 -17.98 -7.34
C ILE A 115 9.33 -17.43 -6.98
N LEU A 116 8.44 -17.31 -7.96
CA LEU A 116 7.06 -16.86 -7.78
C LEU A 116 6.08 -18.01 -7.52
N ASP A 117 6.53 -19.27 -7.58
CA ASP A 117 5.70 -20.44 -7.28
C ASP A 117 5.82 -20.84 -5.80
N GLU A 118 4.92 -20.28 -5.00
CA GLU A 118 4.78 -20.54 -3.57
C GLU A 118 4.68 -22.05 -3.24
N ALA A 119 3.99 -22.82 -4.09
CA ALA A 119 3.80 -24.26 -3.89
C ALA A 119 5.07 -25.08 -4.15
N ALA A 120 5.98 -24.57 -4.99
CA ALA A 120 7.28 -25.17 -5.20
C ALA A 120 8.27 -24.79 -4.08
N LEU A 121 8.22 -23.56 -3.57
CA LEU A 121 9.00 -23.12 -2.41
C LEU A 121 8.62 -23.85 -1.12
N GLU A 122 7.35 -24.23 -0.96
CA GLU A 122 6.89 -25.06 0.17
C GLU A 122 7.52 -26.46 0.21
N LYS A 123 8.08 -26.96 -0.88
CA LYS A 123 8.76 -28.27 -0.91
C LYS A 123 10.23 -28.20 -0.48
N ILE A 124 10.80 -27.00 -0.42
CA ILE A 124 12.20 -26.76 -0.07
C ILE A 124 12.36 -26.70 1.46
N SER A 125 13.51 -27.13 1.98
CA SER A 125 13.79 -27.00 3.42
C SER A 125 13.92 -25.54 3.84
N SER A 126 13.50 -25.22 5.07
CA SER A 126 13.56 -23.85 5.62
C SER A 126 14.97 -23.28 5.61
N GLN A 127 15.97 -24.12 5.90
CA GLN A 127 17.38 -23.75 5.90
C GLN A 127 17.89 -23.32 4.51
N LYS A 128 17.51 -24.06 3.46
CA LYS A 128 17.90 -23.71 2.08
C LYS A 128 17.23 -22.43 1.61
N LEU A 129 15.98 -22.22 1.98
CA LEU A 129 15.27 -20.96 1.70
C LEU A 129 15.93 -19.77 2.40
N TYR A 130 16.34 -19.96 3.66
CA TYR A 130 17.03 -18.94 4.44
C TYR A 130 18.42 -18.60 3.86
N GLU A 131 19.23 -19.61 3.51
CA GLU A 131 20.52 -19.42 2.86
C GLU A 131 20.38 -18.68 1.53
N LYS A 132 19.30 -18.97 0.78
CA LYS A 132 19.00 -18.27 -0.46
C LYS A 132 18.61 -16.82 -0.22
N LEU A 133 17.73 -16.55 0.74
CA LEU A 133 17.36 -15.19 1.13
C LEU A 133 18.60 -14.39 1.55
N LYS A 134 19.47 -14.98 2.37
CA LYS A 134 20.73 -14.37 2.80
C LYS A 134 21.68 -14.03 1.65
N SER A 135 21.66 -14.80 0.55
CA SER A 135 22.46 -14.51 -0.64
C SER A 135 21.94 -13.35 -1.49
N ILE A 136 20.65 -13.00 -1.35
CA ILE A 136 19.97 -11.95 -2.13
C ILE A 136 19.84 -10.67 -1.31
N ASP A 137 19.33 -10.79 -0.08
CA ASP A 137 19.05 -9.70 0.84
C ASP A 137 19.47 -10.12 2.27
N PRO A 138 20.75 -9.86 2.63
CA PRO A 138 21.26 -10.22 3.96
C PRO A 138 20.58 -9.44 5.08
N ASP A 139 20.19 -8.19 4.84
CA ASP A 139 19.55 -7.32 5.84
C ASP A 139 18.16 -7.85 6.23
N MET A 140 17.40 -8.34 5.25
CA MET A 140 16.10 -8.97 5.48
C MET A 140 16.26 -10.36 6.12
N ALA A 141 17.28 -11.13 5.73
CA ALA A 141 17.56 -12.44 6.31
C ALA A 141 17.93 -12.36 7.80
N ASP A 142 18.69 -11.35 8.22
CA ASP A 142 19.12 -11.19 9.61
C ASP A 142 17.94 -10.83 10.56
N GLN A 143 16.84 -10.31 10.02
CA GLN A 143 15.61 -10.05 10.78
C GLN A 143 14.72 -11.29 10.96
N LEU A 144 15.04 -12.41 10.29
CA LEU A 144 14.23 -13.60 10.27
C LEU A 144 14.94 -14.80 10.90
N HIS A 145 14.20 -15.59 11.67
CA HIS A 145 14.69 -16.87 12.14
C HIS A 145 14.68 -17.90 10.98
N PRO A 146 15.74 -18.73 10.81
CA PRO A 146 15.84 -19.70 9.71
C PRO A 146 14.69 -20.71 9.62
N ASN A 147 14.03 -21.00 10.74
CA ASN A 147 12.85 -21.88 10.78
C ASN A 147 11.52 -21.19 10.48
N ASN A 148 11.49 -19.86 10.29
CA ASN A 148 10.26 -19.13 9.96
C ASN A 148 9.94 -19.22 8.46
N LYS A 149 9.69 -20.45 7.99
CA LYS A 149 9.51 -20.77 6.57
C LYS A 149 8.42 -19.94 5.90
N ARG A 150 7.28 -19.74 6.57
CA ARG A 150 6.19 -18.91 6.02
C ARG A 150 6.62 -17.47 5.76
N LYS A 151 7.38 -16.87 6.68
CA LYS A 151 7.84 -15.50 6.52
C LYS A 151 8.94 -15.38 5.48
N ILE A 152 9.80 -16.39 5.34
CA ILE A 152 10.83 -16.45 4.30
C ILE A 152 10.22 -16.57 2.89
N ILE A 153 9.15 -17.37 2.73
CA ILE A 153 8.45 -17.54 1.44
C ILE A 153 7.64 -16.29 1.05
N SER A 154 7.10 -15.57 2.05
CA SER A 154 6.26 -14.38 1.84
C SER A 154 7.03 -13.11 1.44
N ILE A 155 8.37 -13.15 1.38
CA ILE A 155 9.22 -12.02 0.97
C ILE A 155 9.33 -12.00 -0.55
#